data_AF-A0AAC9RJG8-F1
#
_entry.id   AF-A0AAC9RJG8-F1
#
_cell.length_a   1.000
_cell.length_b   1.000
_cell.length_c   1.000
_cell.angle_alpha   90.00
_cell.angle_beta   90.00
_cell.angle_gamma   90.00
#
_symmetry.space_group_name_H-M   'P 1'
#
loop_
_entity.id
_entity.type
_entity.pdbx_description
1 polymer ?
#
loop_
_entity_poly.entity_id
_entity_poly.type
_entity_poly.pdbx_seq_one_letter_code
_entity_poly.pdbx_strand_id
1 'polypeptide(L)'
;MFICDIEFIFLLLNLYYNRIMNLLLSGMVADLHSELYKIKSIAKTLDENAYTDTEIGLLEELVEATEAYKKYLLTMKSRKESSSITNHININIEKIAEEVFLYKPVTTKNYYDGDYLERFAMMRTSDLKFSGVFDLHNKFWQAHEVSGGNIFATIPFALLNDIQASKLQNLHWNKANVDVYEIPREIQLKLSKGEMITTLKGMFEHFILVREVRGNIFMVLHYKI
;
A
#
# COMPACT_ATOMS: atom_id res chain seq x y z
N MET A 1 -16.17 0.35 33.83
CA MET A 1 -15.10 1.08 33.11
C MET A 1 -13.81 0.31 33.35
N PHE A 2 -13.10 -0.07 32.28
CA PHE A 2 -11.93 -0.97 32.22
C PHE A 2 -12.20 -2.49 32.26
N ILE A 3 -12.76 -3.03 31.16
CA ILE A 3 -12.65 -4.46 30.80
C ILE A 3 -12.38 -4.66 29.28
N CYS A 4 -12.69 -3.68 28.41
CA CYS A 4 -12.58 -3.84 26.96
C CYS A 4 -11.17 -3.69 26.33
N ASP A 5 -10.16 -3.17 27.05
CA ASP A 5 -8.84 -2.90 26.44
C ASP A 5 -7.92 -4.13 26.37
N ILE A 6 -8.22 -5.19 27.13
CA ILE A 6 -7.39 -6.41 27.17
C ILE A 6 -7.86 -7.45 26.14
N GLU A 7 -9.14 -7.47 25.79
CA GLU A 7 -9.70 -8.45 24.84
C GLU A 7 -9.26 -8.20 23.39
N PHE A 8 -8.96 -6.95 22.99
CA PHE A 8 -8.50 -6.63 21.64
C PHE A 8 -7.04 -7.05 21.40
N ILE A 9 -6.18 -6.85 22.40
CA ILE A 9 -4.81 -7.38 22.43
C ILE A 9 -4.84 -8.91 22.47
N PHE A 10 -5.81 -9.52 23.17
CA PHE A 10 -6.02 -10.97 23.19
C PHE A 10 -6.55 -11.53 21.86
N LEU A 11 -7.37 -10.78 21.11
CA LEU A 11 -7.82 -11.14 19.76
C LEU A 11 -6.68 -11.11 18.73
N LEU A 12 -5.77 -10.14 18.85
CA LEU A 12 -4.54 -10.05 18.04
C LEU A 12 -3.50 -11.13 18.43
N LEU A 13 -3.47 -11.59 19.68
CA LEU A 13 -2.52 -12.59 20.21
C LEU A 13 -3.01 -14.06 20.21
N ASN A 14 -4.30 -14.38 20.27
CA ASN A 14 -4.76 -15.79 20.29
C ASN A 14 -4.85 -16.45 18.92
N LEU A 15 -4.89 -15.64 17.87
CA LEU A 15 -4.90 -16.09 16.49
C LEU A 15 -3.47 -16.51 16.02
N TYR A 16 -2.49 -16.54 16.92
CA TYR A 16 -1.05 -16.59 16.67
C TYR A 16 -0.46 -17.99 16.43
N TYR A 17 -1.28 -19.05 16.38
CA TYR A 17 -0.81 -20.44 16.33
C TYR A 17 -1.55 -21.27 15.25
N ASN A 18 -1.13 -21.17 13.98
CA ASN A 18 -1.00 -22.28 13.01
C ASN A 18 -0.74 -21.78 11.58
N ARG A 19 0.08 -22.55 10.86
CA ARG A 19 0.93 -22.16 9.73
C ARG A 19 0.45 -22.84 8.42
N ILE A 20 0.65 -22.13 7.30
CA ILE A 20 0.74 -22.58 5.88
C ILE A 20 -0.57 -22.92 5.12
N MET A 21 -0.96 -22.08 4.14
CA MET A 21 -0.92 -22.40 2.69
C MET A 21 -1.69 -21.39 1.81
N ASN A 22 -0.99 -20.92 0.76
CA ASN A 22 -1.43 -20.34 -0.52
C ASN A 22 -2.23 -19.01 -0.53
N LEU A 23 -1.69 -17.92 -1.11
CA LEU A 23 -1.42 -17.65 -2.54
C LEU A 23 -2.62 -17.95 -3.44
N LEU A 24 -3.40 -16.91 -3.72
CA LEU A 24 -4.15 -16.67 -4.96
C LEU A 24 -5.00 -15.42 -4.73
N LEU A 25 -4.61 -14.28 -5.32
CA LEU A 25 -5.45 -13.10 -5.70
C LEU A 25 -4.59 -11.86 -6.09
N SER A 26 -3.35 -12.04 -6.56
CA SER A 26 -2.45 -10.94 -6.99
C SER A 26 -2.36 -10.74 -8.52
N GLY A 27 -3.11 -11.50 -9.32
CA GLY A 27 -2.85 -11.62 -10.76
C GLY A 27 -2.98 -10.34 -11.59
N MET A 28 -3.90 -9.42 -11.25
CA MET A 28 -4.25 -8.32 -12.17
C MET A 28 -3.55 -6.98 -11.89
N VAL A 29 -2.96 -6.81 -10.69
CA VAL A 29 -2.14 -5.63 -10.36
C VAL A 29 -0.65 -5.88 -10.67
N ALA A 30 -0.24 -7.15 -10.65
CA ALA A 30 1.10 -7.59 -11.04
C ALA A 30 1.39 -7.30 -12.52
N ASP A 31 0.40 -7.49 -13.42
CA ASP A 31 0.57 -7.24 -14.86
C ASP A 31 0.80 -5.76 -15.20
N LEU A 32 0.16 -4.84 -14.46
CA LEU A 32 0.33 -3.39 -14.65
C LEU A 32 1.75 -2.93 -14.32
N HIS A 33 2.30 -3.45 -13.22
CA HIS A 33 3.68 -3.19 -12.84
C HIS A 33 4.65 -3.87 -13.80
N SER A 34 4.32 -5.04 -14.35
CA SER A 34 5.19 -5.79 -15.27
C SER A 34 5.44 -5.03 -16.58
N GLU A 35 4.40 -4.56 -17.27
CA GLU A 35 4.56 -3.91 -18.58
C GLU A 35 5.21 -2.52 -18.48
N LEU A 36 4.82 -1.72 -17.47
CA LEU A 36 5.47 -0.43 -17.23
C LEU A 36 6.94 -0.59 -16.83
N TYR A 37 7.26 -1.64 -16.06
CA TYR A 37 8.64 -1.97 -15.70
C TYR A 37 9.46 -2.41 -16.92
N LYS A 38 8.88 -3.23 -17.81
CA LYS A 38 9.52 -3.59 -19.10
C LYS A 38 9.82 -2.37 -19.95
N ILE A 39 8.85 -1.45 -20.13
CA ILE A 39 9.04 -0.19 -20.87
C ILE A 39 10.21 0.60 -20.27
N LYS A 40 10.26 0.77 -18.95
CA LYS A 40 11.34 1.49 -18.26
C LYS A 40 12.70 0.81 -18.42
N SER A 41 12.73 -0.52 -18.34
CA SER A 41 13.96 -1.31 -18.50
C SER A 41 14.50 -1.20 -19.93
N ILE A 42 13.66 -1.38 -20.94
CA ILE A 42 14.06 -1.31 -22.35
C ILE A 42 14.54 0.10 -22.69
N ALA A 43 13.82 1.14 -22.25
CA ALA A 43 14.22 2.54 -22.46
C ALA A 43 15.59 2.84 -21.84
N LYS A 44 15.86 2.32 -20.63
CA LYS A 44 17.17 2.45 -19.98
C LYS A 44 18.27 1.73 -20.75
N THR A 45 18.00 0.52 -21.24
CA THR A 45 18.95 -0.26 -22.04
C THR A 45 19.26 0.41 -23.39
N LEU A 46 18.30 1.12 -23.99
CA LEU A 46 18.52 1.92 -25.19
C LEU A 46 19.34 3.19 -24.91
N ASP A 47 19.20 3.79 -23.73
CA ASP A 47 19.95 4.99 -23.32
C ASP A 47 21.43 4.68 -22.96
N GLU A 48 21.70 3.47 -22.48
CA GLU A 48 23.03 3.05 -22.00
C GLU A 48 23.93 2.41 -23.09
N ASN A 49 23.40 2.03 -24.26
CA ASN A 49 24.16 1.35 -25.32
C ASN A 49 24.51 2.27 -26.51
N ALA A 50 25.74 2.15 -27.01
CA ALA A 50 26.17 2.83 -28.24
C ALA A 50 25.99 1.89 -29.45
N TYR A 51 24.94 2.16 -30.25
CA TYR A 51 24.66 1.68 -31.61
C TYR A 51 25.16 0.25 -31.95
N THR A 52 24.27 -0.73 -31.75
CA THR A 52 24.43 -2.10 -32.26
C THR A 52 23.12 -2.61 -32.88
N ASP A 53 23.20 -3.59 -33.80
CA ASP A 53 22.07 -4.21 -34.51
C ASP A 53 20.94 -4.79 -33.62
N THR A 54 21.17 -4.87 -32.30
CA THR A 54 20.21 -5.28 -31.27
C THR A 54 19.19 -4.20 -30.86
N GLU A 55 19.40 -2.94 -31.22
CA GLU A 55 18.49 -1.83 -30.88
C GLU A 55 17.15 -1.93 -31.60
N ILE A 56 17.12 -2.44 -32.84
CA ILE A 56 15.87 -2.60 -33.60
C ILE A 56 14.92 -3.56 -32.87
N GLY A 57 15.44 -4.69 -32.36
CA GLY A 57 14.63 -5.65 -31.59
C GLY A 57 14.13 -5.08 -30.26
N LEU A 58 14.95 -4.27 -29.57
CA LEU A 58 14.53 -3.57 -28.35
C LEU A 58 13.46 -2.51 -28.64
N LEU A 59 13.57 -1.80 -29.77
CA LEU A 59 12.55 -0.84 -30.20
C LEU A 59 11.24 -1.53 -30.58
N GLU A 60 11.30 -2.70 -31.23
CA GLU A 60 10.13 -3.53 -31.51
C GLU A 60 9.45 -4.01 -30.21
N GLU A 61 10.23 -4.51 -29.25
CA GLU A 61 9.72 -4.92 -27.93
C GLU A 61 9.12 -3.74 -27.14
N LEU A 62 9.73 -2.55 -27.25
CA LEU A 62 9.20 -1.31 -26.66
C LEU A 62 7.86 -0.92 -27.29
N VAL A 63 7.72 -1.02 -28.61
CA VAL A 63 6.47 -0.74 -29.32
C VAL A 63 5.38 -1.70 -28.87
N GLU A 64 5.67 -3.00 -28.78
CA GLU A 64 4.72 -4.00 -28.32
C GLU A 64 4.26 -3.75 -26.88
N ALA A 65 5.20 -3.52 -25.95
CA ALA A 65 4.88 -3.22 -24.55
C ALA A 65 4.07 -1.92 -24.42
N THR A 66 4.40 -0.90 -25.22
CA THR A 66 3.70 0.39 -25.22
C THR A 66 2.29 0.28 -25.80
N GLU A 67 2.08 -0.48 -26.88
CA GLU A 67 0.74 -0.72 -27.44
C GLU A 67 -0.13 -1.57 -26.50
N ALA A 68 0.45 -2.57 -25.83
CA ALA A 68 -0.24 -3.33 -24.79
C ALA A 68 -0.70 -2.43 -23.64
N TYR A 69 0.19 -1.56 -23.15
CA TYR A 69 -0.13 -0.60 -22.10
C TYR A 69 -1.19 0.43 -22.54
N LYS A 70 -1.09 0.95 -23.77
CA LYS A 70 -2.08 1.86 -24.36
C LYS A 70 -3.45 1.21 -24.52
N LYS A 71 -3.52 -0.02 -25.02
CA LYS A 71 -4.78 -0.78 -25.14
C LYS A 71 -5.43 -0.98 -23.78
N TYR A 72 -4.64 -1.30 -22.76
CA TYR A 72 -5.11 -1.38 -21.39
C TYR A 72 -5.66 -0.04 -20.87
N LEU A 73 -4.94 1.07 -21.06
CA LEU A 73 -5.40 2.41 -20.67
C LEU A 73 -6.71 2.81 -21.39
N LEU A 74 -6.87 2.42 -22.65
CA LEU A 74 -8.10 2.66 -23.40
C LEU A 74 -9.27 1.82 -22.86
N THR A 75 -9.05 0.57 -22.47
CA THR A 75 -10.09 -0.26 -21.80
C THR A 75 -10.46 0.27 -20.41
N MET A 76 -9.51 0.89 -19.71
CA MET A 76 -9.77 1.61 -18.45
C MET A 76 -10.57 2.91 -18.67
N LYS A 77 -10.26 3.65 -19.74
CA LYS A 77 -10.94 4.90 -20.10
C LYS A 77 -12.40 4.67 -20.49
N SER A 78 -12.69 3.64 -21.28
CA SER A 78 -14.08 3.28 -21.65
C SER A 78 -14.91 2.78 -20.46
N ARG A 79 -14.28 2.16 -19.45
CA ARG A 79 -14.91 1.86 -18.15
C ARG A 79 -15.20 3.12 -17.32
N LYS A 80 -14.33 4.14 -17.37
CA LYS A 80 -14.55 5.44 -16.71
C LYS A 80 -15.66 6.27 -17.36
N GLU A 81 -15.79 6.23 -18.68
CA GLU A 81 -16.86 6.93 -19.40
C GLU A 81 -18.25 6.31 -19.17
N SER A 82 -18.31 5.04 -18.74
CA SER A 82 -19.56 4.38 -18.32
C SER A 82 -19.92 4.61 -16.83
N SER A 83 -19.05 5.29 -16.06
CA SER A 83 -19.20 5.50 -14.61
C SER A 83 -19.15 6.98 -14.21
N SER A 84 -19.35 7.91 -15.16
CA SER A 84 -19.42 9.36 -14.92
C SER A 84 -20.75 9.83 -14.29
N ILE A 85 -21.32 9.01 -13.40
CA ILE A 85 -22.20 9.48 -12.35
C ILE A 85 -21.40 9.32 -11.06
N THR A 86 -20.49 10.27 -10.78
CA THR A 86 -19.95 10.46 -9.44
C THR A 86 -21.09 10.94 -8.55
N ASN A 87 -21.94 10.01 -8.15
CA ASN A 87 -22.68 10.14 -6.91
C ASN A 87 -21.59 10.23 -5.83
N HIS A 88 -21.52 11.36 -5.13
CA HIS A 88 -20.78 11.43 -3.88
C HIS A 88 -21.43 10.41 -2.93
N ILE A 89 -20.93 9.17 -2.95
CA ILE A 89 -21.38 8.14 -2.04
C ILE A 89 -20.85 8.56 -0.68
N ASN A 90 -21.75 9.09 0.15
CA ASN A 90 -21.45 9.43 1.52
C ASN A 90 -21.29 8.12 2.30
N ILE A 91 -20.06 7.65 2.41
CA ILE A 91 -19.71 6.46 3.19
C ILE A 91 -19.64 6.90 4.65
N ASN A 92 -20.69 6.60 5.42
CA ASN A 92 -20.64 6.79 6.86
C ASN A 92 -19.82 5.64 7.46
N ILE A 93 -18.61 5.94 7.93
CA ILE A 93 -17.72 5.00 8.62
C ILE A 93 -17.54 5.45 10.06
N GLU A 94 -17.61 4.49 10.97
CA GLU A 94 -17.44 4.73 12.40
C GLU A 94 -15.99 4.50 12.80
N LYS A 95 -15.46 5.41 13.63
CA LYS A 95 -14.15 5.22 14.26
C LYS A 95 -14.29 4.15 15.33
N ILE A 96 -13.53 3.08 15.20
CA ILE A 96 -13.55 1.93 16.13
C ILE A 96 -12.40 1.98 17.13
N ALA A 97 -11.28 2.64 16.80
CA ALA A 97 -10.12 2.73 17.67
C ALA A 97 -9.24 3.94 17.34
N GLU A 98 -8.31 4.25 18.26
CA GLU A 98 -7.19 5.16 18.04
C GLU A 98 -5.91 4.46 18.48
N GLU A 99 -4.90 4.46 17.62
CA GLU A 99 -3.64 3.77 17.83
C GLU A 99 -2.46 4.71 17.55
N VAL A 100 -1.28 4.37 18.07
CA VAL A 100 -0.05 5.11 17.76
C VAL A 100 0.81 4.31 16.82
N PHE A 101 1.21 4.91 15.70
CA PHE A 101 2.11 4.31 14.73
C PHE A 101 3.40 5.12 14.62
N LEU A 102 4.49 4.43 14.29
CA LEU A 102 5.63 5.08 13.64
C LEU A 102 5.44 5.04 12.13
N TYR A 103 5.75 6.13 11.44
CA TYR A 103 5.75 6.18 9.98
C TYR A 103 7.01 6.89 9.47
N LYS A 104 7.46 6.52 8.26
CA LYS A 104 8.53 7.23 7.57
C LYS A 104 7.89 8.27 6.62
N PRO A 105 8.14 9.58 6.79
CA PRO A 105 7.59 10.60 5.92
C PRO A 105 8.12 10.49 4.49
N VAL A 106 7.24 10.75 3.52
CA VAL A 106 7.64 11.01 2.13
C VAL A 106 8.16 12.45 2.03
N THR A 107 9.30 12.62 1.37
CA THR A 107 10.03 13.91 1.29
C THR A 107 9.87 14.61 -0.06
N THR A 108 9.04 14.08 -0.97
CA THR A 108 8.77 14.65 -2.30
C THR A 108 7.28 14.72 -2.56
N LYS A 109 6.84 15.76 -3.29
CA LYS A 109 5.43 15.90 -3.69
C LYS A 109 5.02 14.92 -4.79
N ASN A 110 5.92 14.62 -5.72
CA ASN A 110 5.69 13.71 -6.84
C ASN A 110 6.40 12.39 -6.62
N TYR A 111 5.98 11.63 -5.61
CA TYR A 111 6.62 10.36 -5.27
C TYR A 111 6.47 9.27 -6.34
N TYR A 112 5.58 9.43 -7.32
CA TYR A 112 5.47 8.52 -8.47
C TYR A 112 6.45 8.81 -9.61
N ASP A 113 7.15 9.95 -9.56
CA ASP A 113 8.12 10.33 -10.58
C ASP A 113 9.50 9.72 -10.27
N GLY A 114 10.16 9.18 -11.29
CA GLY A 114 11.52 8.63 -11.19
C GLY A 114 11.62 7.34 -10.36
N ASP A 115 12.70 7.23 -9.59
CA ASP A 115 13.08 6.07 -8.78
C ASP A 115 12.77 6.24 -7.28
N TYR A 116 11.99 7.28 -6.92
CA TYR A 116 11.81 7.67 -5.52
C TYR A 116 11.25 6.54 -4.65
N LEU A 117 10.19 5.87 -5.08
CA LEU A 117 9.59 4.77 -4.31
C LEU A 117 10.52 3.58 -4.14
N GLU A 118 11.37 3.31 -5.13
CA GLU A 118 12.37 2.24 -5.05
C GLU A 118 13.42 2.58 -3.98
N ARG A 119 14.00 3.78 -4.07
CA ARG A 119 14.95 4.28 -3.06
C ARG A 119 14.33 4.36 -1.67
N PHE A 120 13.07 4.78 -1.58
CA PHE A 120 12.32 4.83 -0.33
C PHE A 120 12.10 3.43 0.25
N ALA A 121 11.77 2.44 -0.58
CA ALA A 121 11.62 1.06 -0.16
C ALA A 121 12.95 0.45 0.31
N MET A 122 14.06 0.76 -0.35
CA MET A 122 15.41 0.37 0.08
C MET A 122 15.76 0.99 1.44
N MET A 123 15.54 2.29 1.60
CA MET A 123 15.77 3.01 2.86
C MET A 123 14.93 2.41 3.99
N ARG A 124 13.61 2.26 3.79
CA ARG A 124 12.70 1.61 4.74
C ARG A 124 13.22 0.24 5.17
N THR A 125 13.64 -0.59 4.21
CA THR A 125 14.14 -1.94 4.47
C THR A 125 15.42 -1.90 5.30
N SER A 126 16.33 -0.97 4.99
CA SER A 126 17.57 -0.75 5.75
C SER A 126 17.27 -0.32 7.19
N ASP A 127 16.42 0.69 7.37
CA ASP A 127 16.02 1.23 8.69
C ASP A 127 15.42 0.14 9.58
N LEU A 128 14.51 -0.67 9.02
CA LEU A 128 13.85 -1.77 9.72
C LEU A 128 14.82 -2.88 10.11
N LYS A 129 15.78 -3.23 9.24
CA LYS A 129 16.81 -4.25 9.53
C LYS A 129 17.78 -3.76 10.59
N PHE A 130 18.29 -2.54 10.45
CA PHE A 130 19.19 -1.92 11.43
C PHE A 130 18.56 -1.82 12.83
N SER A 131 17.26 -1.51 12.87
CA SER A 131 16.50 -1.40 14.12
C SER A 131 16.09 -2.76 14.70
N GLY A 132 16.25 -3.86 13.96
CA GLY A 132 15.83 -5.20 14.39
C GLY A 132 14.30 -5.38 14.42
N VAL A 133 13.58 -4.71 13.51
CA VAL A 133 12.10 -4.64 13.46
C VAL A 133 11.54 -5.25 12.17
N PHE A 134 12.38 -5.57 11.18
CA PHE A 134 11.97 -6.04 9.86
C PHE A 134 10.98 -7.22 9.89
N ASP A 135 11.22 -8.23 10.73
CA ASP A 135 10.34 -9.40 10.81
C ASP A 135 8.99 -9.07 11.47
N LEU A 136 8.98 -8.22 12.51
CA LEU A 136 7.76 -7.75 13.16
C LEU A 136 6.90 -6.94 12.18
N HIS A 137 7.53 -6.03 11.45
CA HIS A 137 6.89 -5.24 10.39
C HIS A 137 6.25 -6.15 9.34
N ASN A 138 7.02 -7.09 8.79
CA ASN A 138 6.52 -7.98 7.74
C ASN A 138 5.40 -8.88 8.24
N LYS A 139 5.51 -9.40 9.46
CA LYS A 139 4.45 -10.20 10.07
C LYS A 139 3.16 -9.39 10.22
N PHE A 140 3.26 -8.15 10.68
CA PHE A 140 2.10 -7.27 10.82
C PHE A 140 1.42 -7.02 9.46
N TRP A 141 2.18 -6.63 8.43
CA TRP A 141 1.63 -6.34 7.10
C TRP A 141 1.24 -7.58 6.28
N GLN A 142 1.75 -8.77 6.63
CA GLN A 142 1.24 -10.02 6.06
C GLN A 142 -0.16 -10.37 6.61
N ALA A 143 -0.47 -9.96 7.83
CA ALA A 143 -1.82 -10.11 8.40
C ALA A 143 -2.81 -9.03 7.90
N HIS A 144 -2.29 -7.92 7.37
CA HIS A 144 -3.07 -6.78 6.90
C HIS A 144 -2.69 -6.44 5.45
N GLU A 145 -3.48 -6.94 4.49
CA GLU A 145 -3.24 -6.69 3.07
C GLU A 145 -3.54 -5.22 2.74
N VAL A 146 -2.50 -4.46 2.41
CA VAL A 146 -2.65 -3.06 1.96
C VAL A 146 -3.27 -3.02 0.58
N SER A 147 -4.44 -2.40 0.46
CA SER A 147 -5.15 -2.23 -0.80
C SER A 147 -4.90 -0.87 -1.46
N GLY A 148 -4.49 0.14 -0.71
CA GLY A 148 -4.16 1.47 -1.23
C GLY A 148 -3.91 2.49 -0.13
N GLY A 149 -3.48 3.69 -0.51
CA GLY A 149 -3.16 4.76 0.44
C GLY A 149 -1.98 5.59 -0.02
N ASN A 150 -1.54 6.50 0.84
CA ASN A 150 -0.41 7.40 0.60
C ASN A 150 0.60 7.43 1.77
N ILE A 151 0.56 6.42 2.64
CA ILE A 151 1.59 6.10 3.63
C ILE A 151 2.26 4.79 3.21
N PHE A 152 3.59 4.78 3.07
CA PHE A 152 4.34 3.70 2.41
C PHE A 152 5.25 2.89 3.33
N ALA A 153 5.42 3.36 4.57
CA ALA A 153 6.31 2.79 5.57
C ALA A 153 5.80 3.13 6.95
N THR A 154 5.32 2.14 7.68
CA THR A 154 4.73 2.36 9.01
C THR A 154 4.64 1.05 9.80
N ILE A 155 4.61 1.17 11.13
CA ILE A 155 4.45 0.05 12.06
C ILE A 155 3.76 0.54 13.34
N PRO A 156 2.84 -0.26 13.94
CA PRO A 156 2.27 0.08 15.24
C PRO A 156 3.36 0.24 16.30
N PHE A 157 3.29 1.32 17.07
CA PHE A 157 4.25 1.61 18.14
C PHE A 157 4.21 0.53 19.24
N ALA A 158 3.02 -0.03 19.50
CA ALA A 158 2.80 -1.08 20.49
C ALA A 158 3.55 -2.40 20.20
N LEU A 159 4.01 -2.62 18.96
CA LEU A 159 4.80 -3.80 18.61
C LEU A 159 6.30 -3.65 18.91
N LEU A 160 6.74 -2.45 19.31
CA LEU A 160 8.14 -2.11 19.49
C LEU A 160 8.48 -2.05 20.98
N ASN A 161 9.68 -2.50 21.33
CA ASN A 161 10.29 -2.10 22.60
C ASN A 161 10.93 -0.70 22.49
N ASP A 162 11.25 -0.09 23.63
CA ASP A 162 11.80 1.27 23.70
C ASP A 162 13.08 1.46 22.88
N ILE A 163 13.96 0.45 22.85
CA ILE A 163 15.22 0.49 22.09
C ILE A 163 14.94 0.51 20.59
N GLN A 164 14.06 -0.38 20.10
CA GLN A 164 13.66 -0.45 18.70
C GLN A 164 12.96 0.84 18.25
N ALA A 165 12.03 1.33 19.08
CA ALA A 165 11.31 2.56 18.82
C ALA A 165 12.23 3.78 18.78
N SER A 166 13.21 3.86 19.68
CA SER A 166 14.21 4.94 19.71
C SER A 166 15.12 4.91 18.48
N LYS A 167 15.60 3.73 18.07
CA LYS A 167 16.39 3.58 16.84
C LYS A 167 15.65 4.07 15.59
N LEU A 168 14.38 3.68 15.43
CA LEU A 168 13.57 4.12 14.29
C LEU A 168 13.32 5.64 14.33
N GLN A 169 13.05 6.22 15.51
CA GLN A 169 12.88 7.66 15.65
C GLN A 169 14.17 8.45 15.32
N ASN A 170 15.33 7.94 15.73
CA ASN A 170 16.63 8.52 15.34
C ASN A 170 16.88 8.43 13.82
N LEU A 171 16.24 7.47 13.14
CA LEU A 171 16.22 7.35 11.69
C LEU A 171 15.05 8.14 11.06
N HIS A 172 14.49 9.12 11.75
CA HIS A 172 13.40 9.99 11.28
C HIS A 172 12.08 9.26 10.97
N TRP A 173 11.77 8.20 11.72
CA TRP A 173 10.41 7.68 11.79
C TRP A 173 9.63 8.48 12.83
N ASN A 174 8.55 9.11 12.41
CA ASN A 174 7.76 10.01 13.25
C ASN A 174 6.60 9.25 13.89
N LYS A 175 6.20 9.66 15.10
CA LYS A 175 4.97 9.19 15.73
C LYS A 175 3.77 9.90 15.11
N ALA A 176 2.71 9.16 14.85
CA ALA A 176 1.41 9.70 14.46
C ALA A 176 0.30 8.97 15.22
N ASN A 177 -0.73 9.70 15.63
CA ASN A 177 -1.98 9.12 16.08
C ASN A 177 -2.78 8.70 14.85
N VAL A 178 -3.30 7.48 14.88
CA VAL A 178 -3.98 6.84 13.77
C VAL A 178 -5.39 6.47 14.20
N ASP A 179 -6.38 7.11 13.60
CA ASP A 179 -7.76 6.70 13.76
C ASP A 179 -8.03 5.48 12.89
N VAL A 180 -8.64 4.44 13.47
CA VAL A 180 -9.03 3.23 12.76
C VAL A 180 -10.54 3.27 12.54
N TYR A 181 -10.94 3.14 11.27
CA TYR A 181 -12.35 3.05 10.89
C TYR A 181 -12.61 1.69 10.25
N GLU A 182 -13.71 1.05 10.61
CA GLU A 182 -14.18 -0.14 9.91
C GLU A 182 -15.06 0.27 8.73
N ILE A 183 -14.88 -0.38 7.58
CA ILE A 183 -15.78 -0.21 6.43
C ILE A 183 -16.90 -1.24 6.56
N PRO A 184 -18.17 -0.82 6.73
CA PRO A 184 -19.29 -1.74 6.84
C PRO A 184 -19.38 -2.70 5.67
N ARG A 185 -19.77 -3.95 5.95
CA ARG A 185 -19.86 -5.00 4.93
C ARG A 185 -20.81 -4.65 3.79
N GLU A 186 -21.88 -3.90 4.05
CA GLU A 186 -22.80 -3.48 2.97
C GLU A 186 -22.13 -2.55 1.96
N ILE A 187 -21.12 -1.78 2.40
CA ILE A 187 -20.34 -0.88 1.53
C ILE A 187 -19.32 -1.69 0.74
N GLN A 188 -18.63 -2.62 1.39
CA GLN A 188 -17.66 -3.51 0.73
C GLN A 188 -18.28 -4.32 -0.42
N LEU A 189 -19.56 -4.69 -0.30
CA LEU A 189 -20.29 -5.43 -1.34
C LEU A 189 -20.75 -4.53 -2.51
N LYS A 190 -20.88 -3.22 -2.29
CA LYS A 190 -21.37 -2.26 -3.29
C LYS A 190 -20.26 -1.61 -4.09
N LEU A 191 -19.08 -1.45 -3.49
CA LEU A 191 -17.97 -0.71 -4.06
C LEU A 191 -16.80 -1.61 -4.41
N SER A 192 -16.21 -1.39 -5.58
CA SER A 192 -14.90 -1.95 -5.90
C SER A 192 -13.81 -1.33 -5.02
N LYS A 193 -12.66 -2.02 -4.89
CA LYS A 193 -11.48 -1.49 -4.19
C LYS A 193 -11.07 -0.10 -4.71
N GLY A 194 -11.15 0.12 -6.02
CA GLY A 194 -10.78 1.40 -6.64
C GLY A 194 -11.73 2.55 -6.31
N GLU A 195 -13.03 2.27 -6.25
CA GLU A 195 -14.04 3.25 -5.82
C GLU A 195 -13.87 3.60 -4.35
N MET A 196 -13.65 2.61 -3.48
CA MET A 196 -13.35 2.86 -2.07
C MET A 196 -12.14 3.77 -1.90
N ILE A 197 -11.01 3.48 -2.58
CA ILE A 197 -9.81 4.34 -2.52
C ILE A 197 -10.10 5.76 -3.00
N THR A 198 -10.89 5.91 -4.07
CA THR A 198 -11.23 7.22 -4.63
C THR A 198 -12.07 8.03 -3.65
N THR A 199 -13.08 7.42 -3.02
CA THR A 199 -13.89 8.07 -1.99
C THR A 199 -13.04 8.45 -0.77
N LEU A 200 -12.19 7.54 -0.30
CA LEU A 200 -11.32 7.78 0.87
C LEU A 200 -10.30 8.91 0.63
N LYS A 201 -9.77 9.05 -0.59
CA LYS A 201 -8.91 10.19 -0.96
C LYS A 201 -9.61 11.55 -0.82
N GLY A 202 -10.94 11.59 -0.95
CA GLY A 202 -11.73 12.80 -0.73
C GLY A 202 -12.05 13.06 0.75
N MET A 203 -11.90 12.07 1.62
CA MET A 203 -12.25 12.14 3.05
C MET A 203 -11.01 12.30 3.95
N PHE A 204 -9.90 11.70 3.58
CA PHE A 204 -8.69 11.62 4.41
C PHE A 204 -7.46 12.04 3.61
N GLU A 205 -6.70 12.98 4.17
CA GLU A 205 -5.46 13.46 3.56
C GLU A 205 -4.38 12.39 3.61
N HIS A 206 -4.21 11.72 4.75
CA HIS A 206 -3.19 10.68 4.95
C HIS A 206 -3.83 9.38 5.42
N PHE A 207 -3.84 8.34 4.58
CA PHE A 207 -4.50 7.09 4.93
C PHE A 207 -3.89 5.84 4.31
N ILE A 208 -4.27 4.70 4.89
CA ILE A 208 -4.10 3.37 4.30
C ILE A 208 -5.43 2.64 4.36
N LEU A 209 -5.86 2.08 3.23
CA LEU A 209 -6.92 1.08 3.16
C LEU A 209 -6.29 -0.30 3.31
N VAL A 210 -6.68 -1.02 4.36
CA VAL A 210 -6.16 -2.36 4.66
C VAL A 210 -7.30 -3.37 4.74
N ARG A 211 -6.97 -4.63 4.47
CA ARG A 211 -7.85 -5.77 4.71
C ARG A 211 -7.19 -6.71 5.71
N GLU A 212 -7.80 -6.89 6.87
CA GLU A 212 -7.42 -7.94 7.79
C GLU A 212 -7.82 -9.29 7.18
N VAL A 213 -6.84 -10.18 7.02
CA VAL A 213 -6.96 -11.35 6.13
C VAL A 213 -7.90 -12.42 6.70
N ARG A 214 -7.98 -12.60 8.02
CA ARG A 214 -8.73 -13.71 8.63
C ARG A 214 -10.23 -13.46 8.73
N GLY A 215 -10.61 -12.28 9.17
CA GLY A 215 -11.98 -11.81 9.25
C GLY A 215 -12.48 -11.23 7.93
N ASN A 216 -11.58 -11.00 6.96
CA ASN A 216 -11.89 -10.30 5.72
C ASN A 216 -12.53 -8.93 6.00
N ILE A 217 -11.97 -8.20 6.98
CA ILE A 217 -12.48 -6.91 7.44
C ILE A 217 -11.67 -5.81 6.77
N PHE A 218 -12.35 -4.88 6.12
CA PHE A 218 -11.71 -3.70 5.55
C PHE A 218 -11.69 -2.57 6.58
N MET A 219 -10.52 -1.99 6.75
CA MET A 219 -10.30 -0.87 7.66
C MET A 219 -9.57 0.28 6.96
N VAL A 220 -9.84 1.49 7.43
CA VAL A 220 -9.11 2.69 7.05
C VAL A 220 -8.27 3.10 8.25
N LEU A 221 -6.96 3.22 8.02
CA LEU A 221 -6.02 3.80 8.97
C LEU A 221 -5.79 5.26 8.55
N HIS A 222 -6.37 6.20 9.28
CA HIS A 222 -6.23 7.64 9.03
C HIS A 222 -5.15 8.22 9.94
N TYR A 223 -4.07 8.73 9.34
CA TYR A 223 -2.92 9.27 10.06
C TYR A 223 -3.10 10.77 10.27
N LYS A 224 -3.06 11.23 11.52
CA LYS A 224 -3.10 12.65 11.89
C LYS A 224 -1.69 13.24 11.79
N ILE A 225 -1.27 13.61 10.58
CA ILE A 225 0.06 14.16 10.24
C ILE A 225 -0.10 15.56 9.64
#